data_AF-A0A821Q7J8-F1
#
_entry.id   AF-A0A821Q7J8-F1
#
_cell.length_a   1.000
_cell.length_b   1.000
_cell.length_c   1.000
_cell.angle_alpha   90.00
_cell.angle_beta   90.00
_cell.angle_gamma   90.00
#
_symmetry.space_group_name_H-M   'P 1'
#
loop_
_entity.id
_entity.type
_entity.pdbx_description
1 polymer ?
#
loop_
_entity_poly.entity_id
_entity_poly.type
_entity_poly.pdbx_seq_one_letter_code
_entity_poly.pdbx_strand_id
1 'polypeptide(L)'
;MATDYLYLGWTDYGMLIFLLGLSAAIGIWHGCFGSKQATTKDFLMAGGEMSILPTAMSLLASVMSSATLLGVPVEIYNYGTMYLYCLFAWFFATYLTSQLFVPKFRQIGCVSIYAYLEKRFSLKLRICVTLTYIISNILFMSVTLYGPSLALSQVTGLDVWLAVISCGIICTFYTSIGGMKAVIWTDVVQTCVMFIGIILSIIFGFIDVGGISKVFRIANEGHRINFSTFALDPTIRYTFWSVMIGGTIYSTSLLCFLQTQAQRYMCVKTTRDAQK
;
A
#
# COMPACT_ATOMS: atom_id res chain seq x y z
N MET A 1 -17.21 -0.19 -31.07
CA MET A 1 -16.12 0.05 -32.04
C MET A 1 -14.93 -0.74 -31.51
N ALA A 2 -14.58 -1.83 -32.22
CA ALA A 2 -13.52 -2.83 -32.00
C ALA A 2 -13.03 -3.08 -30.55
N THR A 3 -13.45 -4.21 -29.97
CA THR A 3 -12.71 -4.91 -28.90
C THR A 3 -11.48 -5.59 -29.54
N ASP A 4 -10.45 -4.81 -29.86
CA ASP A 4 -9.13 -5.39 -30.07
C ASP A 4 -8.59 -5.80 -28.71
N TYR A 5 -8.54 -7.10 -28.46
CA TYR A 5 -7.88 -7.65 -27.29
C TYR A 5 -6.40 -7.24 -27.35
N LEU A 6 -5.98 -6.33 -26.46
CA LEU A 6 -4.58 -6.04 -26.20
C LEU A 6 -3.95 -7.27 -25.52
N TYR A 7 -3.67 -8.30 -26.30
CA TYR A 7 -2.86 -9.42 -25.85
C TYR A 7 -1.45 -8.91 -25.58
N LEU A 8 -0.90 -9.27 -24.42
CA LEU A 8 0.50 -8.98 -24.08
C LEU A 8 1.42 -9.48 -25.20
N GLY A 9 2.36 -8.63 -25.60
CA GLY A 9 3.48 -9.09 -26.43
C GLY A 9 4.36 -10.04 -25.63
N TRP A 10 5.20 -10.81 -26.34
CA TRP A 10 6.21 -11.68 -25.70
C TRP A 10 7.10 -10.91 -24.70
N THR A 11 7.33 -9.62 -24.95
CA THR A 11 8.06 -8.71 -24.07
C THR A 11 7.36 -8.49 -22.74
N ASP A 12 6.04 -8.38 -22.74
CA ASP A 12 5.27 -8.04 -21.55
C ASP A 12 5.08 -9.28 -20.66
N TYR A 13 4.87 -10.45 -21.28
CA TYR A 13 4.97 -11.74 -20.57
C TYR A 13 6.35 -11.93 -19.95
N GLY A 14 7.42 -11.58 -20.68
CA GLY A 14 8.78 -11.60 -20.17
C GLY A 14 8.97 -10.72 -18.94
N MET A 15 8.44 -9.49 -18.95
CA MET A 15 8.47 -8.60 -17.79
C MET A 15 7.67 -9.14 -16.60
N LEU A 16 6.50 -9.74 -16.85
CA LEU A 16 5.64 -10.28 -15.80
C LEU A 16 6.28 -11.48 -15.11
N ILE A 17 6.84 -12.41 -15.89
CA ILE A 17 7.58 -13.56 -15.38
C ILE A 17 8.84 -13.09 -14.64
N PHE A 18 9.54 -12.09 -15.18
CA PHE A 18 10.71 -11.51 -14.53
C PHE A 18 10.36 -10.89 -13.17
N LEU A 19 9.29 -10.12 -13.07
CA LEU A 19 8.85 -9.50 -11.81
C LEU A 19 8.43 -10.53 -10.76
N LEU A 20 7.59 -11.49 -11.14
CA LEU A 20 7.17 -12.56 -10.23
C LEU A 20 8.35 -13.44 -9.82
N GLY A 21 9.22 -13.78 -10.77
CA GLY A 21 10.44 -14.54 -10.55
C GLY A 21 11.42 -13.82 -9.63
N LEU A 22 11.58 -12.49 -9.79
CA LEU A 22 12.44 -11.67 -8.93
C LEU A 22 11.91 -11.63 -7.49
N SER A 23 10.60 -11.45 -7.30
CA SER A 23 9.98 -11.49 -5.96
C SER A 23 10.14 -12.85 -5.29
N ALA A 24 9.92 -13.94 -6.04
CA ALA A 24 10.15 -15.29 -5.54
C ALA A 24 11.62 -15.54 -5.22
N ALA A 25 12.55 -15.08 -6.07
CA ALA A 25 13.98 -15.21 -5.85
C ALA A 25 14.45 -14.45 -4.60
N ILE A 26 13.95 -13.23 -4.36
CA ILE A 26 14.25 -12.46 -3.13
C ILE A 26 13.75 -13.22 -1.90
N GLY A 27 12.53 -13.77 -1.95
CA GLY A 27 11.97 -14.58 -0.87
C GLY A 27 12.79 -15.84 -0.57
N ILE A 28 13.13 -16.61 -1.61
CA ILE A 28 13.95 -17.83 -1.51
C ILE A 28 15.36 -17.50 -1.04
N TRP A 29 15.98 -16.45 -1.57
CA TRP A 29 17.33 -16.03 -1.16
C TRP A 29 17.36 -15.69 0.33
N HIS A 30 16.42 -14.91 0.83
CA HIS A 30 16.35 -14.56 2.25
C HIS A 30 15.97 -15.73 3.16
N GLY A 31 15.14 -16.67 2.69
CA GLY A 31 14.73 -17.84 3.48
C GLY A 31 15.76 -18.97 3.51
N CYS A 32 16.44 -19.24 2.39
CA CYS A 32 17.39 -20.35 2.26
C CYS A 32 18.86 -19.94 2.47
N PHE A 33 19.25 -18.73 2.04
CA PHE A 33 20.65 -18.26 2.04
C PHE A 33 20.88 -17.03 2.94
N GLY A 34 19.81 -16.35 3.38
CA GLY A 34 19.86 -15.24 4.30
C GLY A 34 20.21 -15.67 5.73
N SER A 35 20.58 -14.69 6.58
CA SER A 35 20.87 -14.92 8.01
C SER A 35 19.75 -15.75 8.64
N LYS A 36 20.05 -16.98 9.08
CA LYS A 36 19.09 -17.95 9.62
C LYS A 36 18.07 -17.22 10.51
N GLN A 37 16.80 -17.27 10.12
CA GLN A 37 15.66 -16.73 10.87
C GLN A 37 15.41 -17.58 12.13
N ALA A 38 16.41 -17.67 13.00
CA ALA A 38 16.45 -18.61 14.11
C ALA A 38 15.45 -18.23 15.22
N THR A 39 15.01 -16.97 15.26
CA THR A 39 14.06 -16.48 16.26
C THR A 39 12.80 -15.88 15.62
N THR A 40 11.68 -15.94 16.36
CA THR A 40 10.42 -15.28 15.99
C THR A 40 10.59 -13.79 15.75
N LYS A 41 11.53 -13.14 16.46
CA LYS A 41 11.86 -11.73 16.29
C LYS A 41 12.55 -11.48 14.94
N ASP A 42 13.43 -12.38 14.50
CA ASP A 42 14.08 -12.27 13.19
C ASP A 42 13.07 -12.44 12.05
N PHE A 43 12.14 -13.39 12.21
CA PHE A 43 11.09 -13.66 11.23
C PHE A 43 10.07 -12.50 11.13
N LEU A 44 9.56 -12.02 12.26
CA LEU A 44 8.47 -11.02 12.29
C LEU A 44 8.95 -9.56 12.29
N MET A 45 10.12 -9.26 12.84
CA MET A 45 10.64 -7.88 12.97
C MET A 45 11.91 -7.64 12.17
N ALA A 46 12.30 -8.56 11.28
CA ALA A 46 13.55 -8.45 10.54
C ALA A 46 14.80 -8.25 11.43
N GLY A 47 14.76 -8.74 12.67
CA GLY A 47 15.82 -8.57 13.67
C GLY A 47 15.91 -7.16 14.29
N GLY A 48 15.10 -6.20 13.83
CA GLY A 48 15.17 -4.81 14.28
C GLY A 48 16.35 -4.03 13.71
N GLU A 49 16.98 -4.51 12.64
CA GLU A 49 18.20 -3.93 12.07
C GLU A 49 18.04 -3.36 10.66
N MET A 50 16.80 -3.25 10.16
CA MET A 50 16.54 -2.74 8.82
C MET A 50 16.96 -1.27 8.70
N SER A 51 17.44 -0.93 7.50
CA SER A 51 17.75 0.45 7.14
C SER A 51 16.45 1.26 6.95
N ILE A 52 16.56 2.58 7.11
CA ILE A 52 15.42 3.51 7.06
C ILE A 52 14.77 3.48 5.67
N LEU A 53 15.57 3.62 4.61
CA LEU A 53 15.05 3.75 3.24
C LEU A 53 14.22 2.54 2.78
N PRO A 54 14.70 1.28 2.91
CA PRO A 54 13.88 0.11 2.58
C PRO A 54 12.59 0.03 3.41
N THR A 55 12.66 0.36 4.70
CA THR A 55 11.49 0.32 5.59
C THR A 55 10.45 1.37 5.21
N ALA A 56 10.89 2.60 4.87
CA ALA A 56 10.01 3.67 4.42
C ALA A 56 9.35 3.34 3.08
N MET A 57 10.10 2.80 2.12
CA MET A 57 9.56 2.32 0.84
C MET A 57 8.54 1.21 1.05
N SER A 58 8.80 0.29 1.99
CA SER A 58 7.88 -0.79 2.32
C SER A 58 6.61 -0.33 3.06
N LEU A 59 6.71 0.71 3.91
CA LEU A 59 5.55 1.40 4.48
C LEU A 59 4.68 2.00 3.37
N LEU A 60 5.30 2.71 2.42
CA LEU A 60 4.60 3.29 1.26
C LEU A 60 3.94 2.21 0.40
N ALA A 61 4.67 1.14 0.06
CA ALA A 61 4.17 0.01 -0.72
C ALA A 61 2.89 -0.58 -0.12
N SER A 62 2.85 -0.73 1.20
CA SER A 62 1.72 -1.35 1.89
C SER A 62 0.49 -0.47 2.04
N VAL A 63 0.64 0.85 1.89
CA VAL A 63 -0.51 1.76 1.79
C VAL A 63 -1.03 1.79 0.35
N MET A 64 -0.16 1.58 -0.63
CA MET A 64 -0.51 1.59 -2.05
C MET A 64 -1.12 0.24 -2.48
N SER A 65 -2.45 0.14 -2.41
CA SER A 65 -3.18 -1.00 -2.97
C SER A 65 -3.48 -0.84 -4.46
N SER A 66 -3.81 -1.95 -5.14
CA SER A 66 -4.35 -1.93 -6.52
C SER A 66 -5.59 -1.04 -6.63
N ALA A 67 -6.45 -1.06 -5.61
CA ALA A 67 -7.62 -0.21 -5.49
C ALA A 67 -7.25 1.28 -5.39
N THR A 68 -6.19 1.62 -4.68
CA THR A 68 -5.71 3.02 -4.60
C THR A 68 -5.17 3.49 -5.95
N LEU A 69 -4.35 2.65 -6.59
CA LEU A 69 -3.69 2.99 -7.85
C LEU A 69 -4.68 3.26 -9.00
N LEU A 70 -5.73 2.43 -9.10
CA LEU A 70 -6.77 2.57 -10.13
C LEU A 70 -7.91 3.50 -9.68
N GLY A 71 -8.26 3.48 -8.39
CA GLY A 71 -9.40 4.20 -7.86
C GLY A 71 -9.18 5.70 -7.72
N VAL A 72 -7.99 6.14 -7.27
CA VAL A 72 -7.72 7.57 -7.06
C VAL A 72 -7.81 8.39 -8.36
N PRO A 73 -7.22 7.97 -9.49
CA PRO A 73 -7.39 8.68 -10.75
C PRO A 73 -8.85 8.77 -11.21
N VAL A 74 -9.62 7.69 -11.05
CA VAL A 74 -11.06 7.64 -11.39
C VAL A 74 -11.86 8.58 -10.49
N GLU A 75 -11.53 8.63 -9.20
CA GLU A 75 -12.15 9.52 -8.22
C GLU A 75 -11.91 10.99 -8.59
N ILE A 76 -10.66 11.36 -8.91
CA ILE A 76 -10.31 12.72 -9.36
C ILE A 76 -10.97 13.05 -10.71
N TYR A 77 -11.04 12.08 -11.62
CA TYR A 77 -11.66 12.25 -12.93
C TYR A 77 -13.17 12.54 -12.82
N ASN A 78 -13.87 11.86 -11.92
CA ASN A 78 -15.32 11.99 -11.76
C ASN A 78 -15.73 13.13 -10.81
N TYR A 79 -14.97 13.37 -9.74
CA TYR A 79 -15.37 14.27 -8.64
C TYR A 79 -14.43 15.46 -8.42
N GLY A 80 -13.37 15.57 -9.22
CA GLY A 80 -12.51 16.75 -9.29
C GLY A 80 -11.34 16.79 -8.31
N THR A 81 -10.62 17.90 -8.33
CA THR A 81 -9.30 18.06 -7.67
C THR A 81 -9.34 18.29 -6.17
N MET A 82 -10.52 18.44 -5.54
CA MET A 82 -10.62 18.58 -4.07
C MET A 82 -10.03 17.38 -3.32
N TYR A 83 -10.02 16.19 -3.94
CA TYR A 83 -9.38 15.00 -3.37
C TYR A 83 -7.87 15.17 -3.16
N LEU A 84 -7.19 16.06 -3.91
CA LEU A 84 -5.75 16.30 -3.77
C LEU A 84 -5.36 16.82 -2.37
N TYR A 85 -6.29 17.45 -1.64
CA TYR A 85 -6.04 17.84 -0.25
C TYR A 85 -5.75 16.63 0.67
N CYS A 86 -6.10 15.42 0.25
CA CYS A 86 -5.75 14.19 0.95
C CYS A 86 -4.22 14.04 1.11
N LEU A 87 -3.40 14.58 0.20
CA LEU A 87 -1.94 14.58 0.34
C LEU A 87 -1.48 15.30 1.60
N PHE A 88 -2.08 16.46 1.90
CA PHE A 88 -1.79 17.20 3.13
C PHE A 88 -2.29 16.42 4.36
N ALA A 89 -3.46 15.80 4.26
CA ALA A 89 -3.98 14.96 5.34
C ALA A 89 -3.04 13.78 5.67
N TRP A 90 -2.48 13.11 4.64
CA TRP A 90 -1.46 12.07 4.81
C TRP A 90 -0.17 12.59 5.44
N PHE A 91 0.27 13.80 5.05
CA PHE A 91 1.43 14.44 5.66
C PHE A 91 1.21 14.68 7.16
N PHE A 92 0.08 15.28 7.55
CA PHE A 92 -0.25 15.49 8.96
C PHE A 92 -0.42 14.18 9.74
N ALA A 93 -1.08 13.18 9.15
CA ALA A 93 -1.25 11.87 9.76
C ALA A 93 0.08 11.17 10.04
N THR A 94 1.01 11.25 9.08
CA THR A 94 2.36 10.68 9.22
C THR A 94 3.14 11.39 10.32
N TYR A 95 3.09 12.73 10.34
CA TYR A 95 3.72 13.54 11.39
C TYR A 95 3.17 13.20 12.79
N LEU A 96 1.84 13.15 12.94
CA LEU A 96 1.19 12.77 14.20
C LEU A 96 1.56 11.35 14.64
N THR A 97 1.59 10.40 13.70
CA THR A 97 1.96 9.01 13.97
C THR A 97 3.41 8.92 14.46
N SER A 98 4.34 9.57 13.74
CA SER A 98 5.76 9.61 14.07
C SER A 98 6.03 10.20 15.46
N GLN A 99 5.37 11.29 15.82
CA GLN A 99 5.64 11.95 17.11
C GLN A 99 4.91 11.31 18.29
N LEU A 100 3.66 10.90 18.13
CA LEU A 100 2.80 10.49 19.25
C LEU A 100 2.73 8.98 19.46
N PHE A 101 2.72 8.19 18.38
CA PHE A 101 2.40 6.77 18.43
C PHE A 101 3.64 5.88 18.31
N VAL A 102 4.56 6.19 17.37
CA VAL A 102 5.80 5.42 17.16
C VAL A 102 6.63 5.24 18.45
N PRO A 103 6.90 6.30 19.25
CA PRO A 103 7.67 6.14 20.48
C PRO A 103 7.00 5.21 21.49
N LYS A 104 5.66 5.29 21.60
CA LYS A 104 4.87 4.45 22.50
C LYS A 104 4.90 2.99 22.06
N PHE A 105 4.67 2.71 20.77
CA PHE A 105 4.74 1.35 20.23
C PHE A 105 6.10 0.70 20.48
N ARG A 106 7.18 1.46 20.27
CA ARG A 106 8.54 0.97 20.52
C ARG A 106 8.85 0.76 22.00
N GLN A 107 8.37 1.61 22.90
CA GLN A 107 8.52 1.42 24.36
C GLN A 107 7.81 0.16 24.85
N ILE A 108 6.66 -0.18 24.27
CA ILE A 108 5.89 -1.38 24.65
C ILE A 108 6.60 -2.67 24.22
N GLY A 109 7.37 -2.62 23.13
CA GLY A 109 8.23 -3.72 22.66
C GLY A 109 7.47 -4.96 22.16
N CYS A 110 6.16 -4.85 21.95
CA CYS A 110 5.34 -5.99 21.53
C CYS A 110 5.33 -6.14 20.01
N VAL A 111 5.33 -7.40 19.55
CA VAL A 111 5.20 -7.72 18.12
C VAL A 111 3.84 -7.34 17.57
N SER A 112 2.79 -7.54 18.36
CA SER A 112 1.44 -7.12 18.00
C SER A 112 1.06 -5.84 18.73
N ILE A 113 0.49 -4.87 18.01
CA ILE A 113 -0.05 -3.64 18.59
C ILE A 113 -1.19 -3.99 19.56
N TYR A 114 -1.98 -5.02 19.26
CA TYR A 114 -3.11 -5.43 20.09
C TYR A 114 -2.66 -6.01 21.44
N ALA A 115 -1.39 -6.42 21.59
CA ALA A 115 -0.84 -6.78 22.90
C ALA A 115 -0.82 -5.60 23.88
N TYR A 116 -0.79 -4.35 23.37
CA TYR A 116 -0.97 -3.17 24.20
C TYR A 116 -2.35 -3.13 24.86
N LEU A 117 -3.41 -3.58 24.16
CA LEU A 117 -4.77 -3.58 24.70
C LEU A 117 -4.91 -4.54 25.89
N GLU A 118 -4.16 -5.64 25.88
CA GLU A 118 -4.12 -6.55 27.04
C GLU A 118 -3.40 -5.89 28.23
N LYS A 119 -2.23 -5.27 27.99
CA LYS A 119 -1.48 -4.57 29.05
C LYS A 119 -2.27 -3.41 29.65
N ARG A 120 -3.06 -2.69 28.85
CA ARG A 120 -3.79 -1.49 29.27
C ARG A 120 -5.19 -1.77 29.81
N PHE A 121 -5.87 -2.79 29.28
CA PHE A 121 -7.26 -3.11 29.57
C PHE A 121 -7.42 -4.57 30.01
N SER A 122 -7.54 -5.52 29.08
CA SER A 122 -7.75 -6.93 29.39
C SER A 122 -7.49 -7.86 28.21
N LEU A 123 -7.22 -9.13 28.50
CA LEU A 123 -7.05 -10.18 27.50
C LEU A 123 -8.30 -10.36 26.61
N LYS A 124 -9.50 -10.27 27.20
CA LYS A 124 -10.77 -10.40 26.46
C LYS A 124 -10.88 -9.34 25.35
N LEU A 125 -10.51 -8.10 25.65
CA LEU A 125 -10.51 -7.02 24.65
C LEU A 125 -9.48 -7.28 23.55
N ARG A 126 -8.27 -7.72 23.90
CA ARG A 126 -7.23 -8.08 22.91
C ARG A 126 -7.75 -9.14 21.94
N ILE A 127 -8.33 -10.23 22.45
CA ILE A 127 -8.83 -11.33 21.61
C ILE A 127 -9.94 -10.82 20.68
N CYS A 128 -10.92 -10.08 21.21
CA CYS A 128 -12.02 -9.53 20.41
C CYS A 128 -11.51 -8.64 19.26
N VAL A 129 -10.64 -7.67 19.56
CA VAL A 129 -10.10 -6.75 18.55
C VAL A 129 -9.23 -7.49 17.53
N THR A 130 -8.42 -8.45 17.98
CA THR A 130 -7.54 -9.24 17.09
C THR A 130 -8.37 -10.09 16.13
N LEU A 131 -9.45 -10.73 16.59
CA LEU A 131 -10.34 -11.52 15.73
C LEU A 131 -11.04 -10.64 14.69
N THR A 132 -11.60 -9.51 15.11
CA THR A 132 -12.23 -8.54 14.19
C THR A 132 -11.24 -8.04 13.14
N TYR A 133 -9.99 -7.78 13.54
CA TYR A 133 -8.94 -7.38 12.62
C TYR A 133 -8.60 -8.50 11.61
N ILE A 134 -8.41 -9.74 12.07
CA ILE A 134 -8.11 -10.87 11.19
C ILE A 134 -9.22 -11.05 10.13
N ILE A 135 -10.49 -11.04 10.55
CA ILE A 135 -11.63 -11.17 9.64
C ILE A 135 -11.64 -10.02 8.61
N SER A 136 -11.53 -8.77 9.10
CA SER A 136 -11.51 -7.59 8.23
C SER A 136 -10.35 -7.64 7.23
N ASN A 137 -9.18 -8.10 7.67
CA ASN A 137 -7.98 -8.19 6.84
C ASN A 137 -8.10 -9.31 5.79
N ILE A 138 -8.72 -10.45 6.11
CA ILE A 138 -8.99 -11.52 5.11
C ILE A 138 -9.88 -11.00 3.98
N LEU A 139 -10.95 -10.25 4.33
CA LEU A 139 -11.85 -9.65 3.34
C LEU A 139 -11.12 -8.62 2.49
N PHE A 140 -10.34 -7.74 3.12
CA PHE A 140 -9.55 -6.73 2.42
C PHE A 140 -8.50 -7.33 1.46
N MET A 141 -7.78 -8.36 1.92
CA MET A 141 -6.78 -9.06 1.10
C MET A 141 -7.42 -9.78 -0.09
N SER A 142 -8.62 -10.34 0.08
CA SER A 142 -9.38 -10.96 -1.02
C SER A 142 -9.66 -9.97 -2.16
N VAL A 143 -10.14 -8.77 -1.82
CA VAL A 143 -10.39 -7.69 -2.80
C VAL A 143 -9.07 -7.20 -3.42
N THR A 144 -8.04 -7.05 -2.60
CA THR A 144 -6.73 -6.56 -3.05
C THR A 144 -6.05 -7.53 -4.02
N LEU A 145 -6.21 -8.85 -3.82
CA LEU A 145 -5.70 -9.89 -4.71
C LEU A 145 -6.51 -10.00 -6.01
N TYR A 146 -7.82 -9.71 -5.95
CA TYR A 146 -8.68 -9.76 -7.13
C TYR A 146 -8.29 -8.73 -8.19
N GLY A 147 -7.98 -7.49 -7.80
CA GLY A 147 -7.59 -6.41 -8.72
C GLY A 147 -6.48 -6.77 -9.72
N PRO A 148 -5.26 -7.14 -9.27
CA PRO A 148 -4.18 -7.54 -10.16
C PRO A 148 -4.47 -8.85 -10.91
N SER A 149 -5.26 -9.76 -10.33
CA SER A 149 -5.64 -11.02 -11.00
C SER A 149 -6.62 -10.78 -12.15
N LEU A 150 -7.54 -9.84 -11.99
CA LEU A 150 -8.43 -9.39 -13.06
C LEU A 150 -7.65 -8.71 -14.18
N ALA A 151 -6.72 -7.81 -13.83
CA ALA A 151 -5.84 -7.19 -14.81
C ALA A 151 -5.03 -8.25 -15.57
N LEU A 152 -4.43 -9.22 -14.86
CA LEU A 152 -3.70 -10.34 -15.45
C LEU A 152 -4.59 -11.18 -16.39
N SER A 153 -5.81 -11.50 -15.97
CA SER A 153 -6.77 -12.26 -16.79
C SER A 153 -7.14 -11.52 -18.08
N GLN A 154 -7.39 -10.21 -18.00
CA GLN A 154 -7.73 -9.40 -19.18
C GLN A 154 -6.64 -9.39 -20.24
N VAL A 155 -5.38 -9.41 -19.82
CA VAL A 155 -4.24 -9.27 -20.73
C VAL A 155 -3.66 -10.62 -21.18
N THR A 156 -3.91 -11.70 -20.42
CA THR A 156 -3.45 -13.06 -20.74
C THR A 156 -4.52 -13.95 -21.37
N GLY A 157 -5.79 -13.58 -21.24
CA GLY A 157 -6.93 -14.45 -21.59
C GLY A 157 -7.13 -15.62 -20.62
N LEU A 158 -6.35 -15.71 -19.54
CA LEU A 158 -6.54 -16.74 -18.51
C LEU A 158 -7.86 -16.51 -17.76
N ASP A 159 -8.46 -17.59 -17.27
CA ASP A 159 -9.58 -17.49 -16.34
C ASP A 159 -9.16 -16.72 -15.07
N VAL A 160 -10.03 -15.80 -14.63
CA VAL A 160 -9.75 -14.92 -13.48
C VAL A 160 -9.49 -15.74 -12.21
N TRP A 161 -10.20 -16.84 -11.99
CA TRP A 161 -10.01 -17.67 -10.80
C TRP A 161 -8.68 -18.40 -10.84
N LEU A 162 -8.26 -18.87 -12.01
CA LEU A 162 -6.94 -19.47 -12.18
C LEU A 162 -5.83 -18.44 -11.88
N ALA A 163 -5.97 -17.21 -12.37
CA ALA A 163 -5.05 -16.11 -12.06
C ALA A 163 -5.00 -15.77 -10.56
N VAL A 164 -6.15 -15.74 -9.89
CA VAL A 164 -6.24 -15.51 -8.43
C VAL A 164 -5.50 -16.60 -7.67
N ILE A 165 -5.75 -17.88 -7.99
CA ILE A 165 -5.12 -19.02 -7.31
C ILE A 165 -3.60 -19.00 -7.55
N SER A 166 -3.15 -18.79 -8.78
CA SER A 166 -1.71 -18.77 -9.09
C SER A 166 -0.98 -17.64 -8.36
N CYS A 167 -1.53 -16.42 -8.41
CA CYS A 167 -0.96 -15.27 -7.71
C CYS A 167 -0.96 -15.48 -6.19
N GLY A 168 -2.06 -16.00 -5.64
CA GLY A 168 -2.17 -16.30 -4.22
C GLY A 168 -1.14 -17.33 -3.74
N ILE A 169 -0.94 -18.41 -4.50
CA ILE A 169 0.05 -19.45 -4.17
C ILE A 169 1.47 -18.88 -4.22
N ILE A 170 1.83 -18.18 -5.30
CA ILE A 170 3.17 -17.57 -5.44
C ILE A 170 3.43 -16.59 -4.30
N CYS A 171 2.48 -15.69 -4.04
CA CYS A 171 2.56 -14.71 -2.95
C CYS A 171 2.71 -15.36 -1.58
N THR A 172 1.91 -16.37 -1.29
CA THR A 172 1.98 -17.10 -0.02
C THR A 172 3.31 -17.83 0.13
N PHE A 173 3.78 -18.47 -0.95
CA PHE A 173 5.01 -19.24 -0.95
C PHE A 173 6.23 -18.36 -0.62
N TYR A 174 6.47 -17.28 -1.38
CA TYR A 174 7.65 -16.45 -1.13
C TYR A 174 7.56 -15.69 0.20
N THR A 175 6.35 -15.32 0.64
CA THR A 175 6.15 -14.61 1.92
C THR A 175 6.38 -15.54 3.11
N SER A 176 5.90 -16.78 3.05
CA SER A 176 6.06 -17.77 4.12
C SER A 176 7.53 -18.17 4.34
N ILE A 177 8.32 -18.23 3.26
CA ILE A 177 9.73 -18.58 3.30
C ILE A 177 10.61 -17.39 3.70
N GLY A 178 10.34 -16.20 3.16
CA GLY A 178 11.24 -15.06 3.24
C GLY A 178 11.12 -14.20 4.52
N GLY A 179 10.01 -14.30 5.26
CA GLY A 179 9.75 -13.50 6.46
C GLY A 179 9.75 -11.99 6.20
N MET A 180 9.76 -11.18 7.28
CA MET A 180 9.62 -9.72 7.18
C MET A 180 10.76 -9.04 6.39
N LYS A 181 12.00 -9.60 6.44
CA LYS A 181 13.13 -9.07 5.65
C LYS A 181 12.86 -9.17 4.15
N ALA A 182 12.41 -10.34 3.69
CA ALA A 182 12.09 -10.52 2.28
C ALA A 182 10.94 -9.62 1.85
N VAL A 183 9.88 -9.55 2.65
CA VAL A 183 8.71 -8.69 2.38
C VAL A 183 9.13 -7.24 2.18
N ILE A 184 9.99 -6.71 3.05
CA ILE A 184 10.48 -5.33 2.89
C ILE A 184 11.26 -5.16 1.58
N TRP A 185 12.14 -6.10 1.22
CA TRP A 185 12.91 -6.00 -0.03
C TRP A 185 12.07 -6.17 -1.28
N THR A 186 11.10 -7.09 -1.27
CA THR A 186 10.14 -7.24 -2.38
C THR A 186 9.32 -5.96 -2.53
N ASP A 187 8.91 -5.35 -1.43
CA ASP A 187 8.17 -4.08 -1.44
C ASP A 187 9.00 -2.93 -2.04
N VAL A 188 10.31 -2.87 -1.78
CA VAL A 188 11.19 -1.85 -2.39
C VAL A 188 11.18 -1.99 -3.91
N VAL A 189 11.41 -3.20 -4.42
CA VAL A 189 11.43 -3.47 -5.86
C VAL A 189 10.06 -3.13 -6.47
N GLN A 190 8.97 -3.60 -5.86
CA GLN A 190 7.62 -3.35 -6.31
C GLN A 190 7.30 -1.85 -6.35
N THR A 191 7.67 -1.10 -5.31
CA THR A 191 7.45 0.34 -5.23
C THR A 191 8.20 1.08 -6.35
N CYS A 192 9.47 0.75 -6.59
CA CYS A 192 10.24 1.34 -7.69
C CYS A 192 9.57 1.10 -9.05
N VAL A 193 9.13 -0.13 -9.30
CA VAL A 193 8.45 -0.51 -10.55
C VAL A 193 7.11 0.24 -10.69
N MET A 194 6.34 0.34 -9.60
CA MET A 194 5.09 1.11 -9.58
C MET A 194 5.32 2.59 -9.87
N PHE A 195 6.32 3.23 -9.26
CA PHE A 195 6.63 4.64 -9.53
C PHE A 195 7.02 4.88 -10.98
N ILE A 196 7.87 4.03 -11.54
CA ILE A 196 8.26 4.11 -12.95
C ILE A 196 7.03 3.97 -13.84
N GLY A 197 6.18 2.97 -13.59
CA GLY A 197 4.95 2.73 -14.34
C GLY A 197 3.99 3.92 -14.30
N ILE A 198 3.78 4.52 -13.13
CA ILE A 198 2.92 5.70 -12.97
C ILE A 198 3.49 6.90 -13.74
N ILE A 199 4.79 7.18 -13.59
CA ILE A 199 5.44 8.31 -14.27
C ILE A 199 5.35 8.15 -15.79
N LEU A 200 5.65 6.96 -16.31
CA LEU A 200 5.54 6.67 -17.74
C LEU A 200 4.09 6.82 -18.24
N SER A 201 3.12 6.32 -17.47
CA SER A 201 1.69 6.44 -17.82
C SER A 201 1.24 7.90 -17.91
N ILE A 202 1.72 8.75 -16.98
CA ILE A 202 1.44 10.20 -17.00
C ILE A 202 2.10 10.85 -18.23
N ILE A 203 3.36 10.54 -18.52
CA ILE A 203 4.08 11.11 -19.66
C ILE A 203 3.40 10.73 -20.98
N PHE A 204 3.09 9.45 -21.20
CA PHE A 204 2.41 9.01 -22.41
C PHE A 204 0.99 9.58 -22.50
N GLY A 205 0.27 9.68 -21.39
CA GLY A 205 -1.04 10.34 -21.36
C GLY A 205 -0.97 11.82 -21.76
N PHE A 206 0.07 12.55 -21.34
CA PHE A 206 0.28 13.93 -21.78
C PHE A 206 0.61 14.03 -23.26
N ILE A 207 1.43 13.12 -23.80
CA ILE A 207 1.76 13.10 -25.22
C ILE A 207 0.52 12.81 -26.07
N ASP A 208 -0.26 11.79 -25.70
CA ASP A 208 -1.45 11.34 -26.44
C ASP A 208 -2.53 12.41 -26.53
N VAL A 209 -2.78 13.12 -25.43
CA VAL A 209 -3.76 14.23 -25.42
C VAL A 209 -3.30 15.43 -26.27
N GLY A 210 -2.00 15.56 -26.54
CA GLY A 210 -1.39 16.67 -27.29
C GLY A 210 -0.76 17.75 -26.41
N GLY A 211 -0.25 17.37 -25.24
CA GLY A 211 0.52 18.21 -24.32
C GLY A 211 -0.21 18.56 -23.02
N ILE A 212 0.57 18.93 -22.00
CA ILE A 212 0.11 19.26 -20.65
C ILE A 212 -0.94 20.39 -20.67
N SER A 213 -0.72 21.44 -21.48
CA SER A 213 -1.63 22.57 -21.57
C SER A 213 -3.03 22.17 -22.03
N LYS A 214 -3.14 21.21 -22.96
CA LYS A 214 -4.43 20.72 -23.45
C LYS A 214 -5.15 19.86 -22.40
N VAL A 215 -4.40 19.09 -21.61
CA VAL A 215 -4.95 18.32 -20.48
C VAL A 215 -5.59 19.25 -19.44
N PHE A 216 -4.89 20.31 -19.01
CA PHE A 216 -5.44 21.27 -18.07
C PHE A 216 -6.63 22.05 -18.63
N ARG A 217 -6.61 22.36 -19.94
CA ARG A 217 -7.75 22.99 -20.60
C ARG A 217 -8.99 22.08 -20.57
N ILE A 218 -8.85 20.81 -20.95
CA ILE A 218 -9.95 19.82 -20.91
C ILE A 218 -10.44 19.62 -19.47
N ALA A 219 -9.54 19.54 -18.49
CA ALA A 219 -9.92 19.40 -17.09
C ALA A 219 -10.69 20.62 -16.57
N ASN A 220 -10.34 21.83 -17.00
CA ASN A 220 -11.04 23.05 -16.65
C ASN A 220 -12.41 23.15 -17.35
N GLU A 221 -12.49 22.85 -18.65
CA GLU A 221 -13.75 22.78 -19.42
C GLU A 221 -14.71 21.73 -18.85
N GLY A 222 -14.18 20.62 -18.35
CA GLY A 222 -14.96 19.59 -17.65
C GLY A 222 -15.35 19.93 -16.21
N HIS A 223 -15.07 21.16 -15.73
CA HIS A 223 -15.31 21.60 -14.35
C HIS A 223 -14.69 20.69 -13.26
N ARG A 224 -13.59 20.01 -13.58
CA ARG A 224 -12.91 19.07 -12.66
C ARG A 224 -11.89 19.78 -11.77
N ILE A 225 -11.43 20.97 -12.19
CA ILE A 225 -10.50 21.77 -11.40
C ILE A 225 -11.31 22.62 -10.42
N ASN A 226 -11.35 22.17 -9.17
CA ASN A 226 -11.93 22.89 -8.05
C ASN A 226 -11.05 22.73 -6.82
N PHE A 227 -10.66 23.85 -6.23
CA PHE A 227 -9.87 23.92 -4.99
C PHE A 227 -10.57 24.72 -3.88
N SER A 228 -11.77 25.26 -4.14
CA SER A 228 -12.36 26.36 -3.38
C SER A 228 -13.63 25.98 -2.62
N THR A 229 -13.94 24.70 -2.45
CA THR A 229 -15.11 24.27 -1.65
C THR A 229 -14.77 24.20 -0.16
N PHE A 230 -14.83 25.36 0.51
CA PHE A 230 -14.56 25.54 1.95
C PHE A 230 -15.82 25.46 2.85
N ALA A 231 -16.91 24.89 2.35
CA ALA A 231 -18.16 24.77 3.11
C ALA A 231 -18.04 23.75 4.27
N LEU A 232 -18.75 24.02 5.37
CA LEU A 232 -18.93 23.09 6.50
C LEU A 232 -20.22 22.26 6.33
N ASP A 233 -20.49 21.82 5.11
CA ASP A 233 -21.66 21.01 4.80
C ASP A 233 -21.26 19.51 4.72
N PRO A 234 -21.78 18.65 5.61
CA PRO A 234 -21.46 17.22 5.61
C PRO A 234 -22.09 16.44 4.45
N THR A 235 -23.01 17.03 3.69
CA THR A 235 -23.65 16.37 2.53
C THR A 235 -22.78 16.43 1.27
N ILE A 236 -21.79 17.33 1.24
CA ILE A 236 -20.86 17.48 0.11
C ILE A 236 -19.76 16.41 0.23
N ARG A 237 -19.56 15.64 -0.85
CA ARG A 237 -18.57 14.54 -0.90
C ARG A 237 -17.18 14.97 -0.45
N TYR A 238 -16.67 16.08 -0.98
CA TYR A 238 -15.37 16.65 -0.62
C TYR A 238 -15.46 18.14 -0.36
N THR A 239 -15.20 18.52 0.89
CA THR A 239 -14.89 19.89 1.28
C THR A 239 -13.47 19.93 1.82
N PHE A 240 -12.86 21.10 1.85
CA PHE A 240 -11.54 21.26 2.46
C PHE A 240 -11.51 20.67 3.88
N TRP A 241 -12.55 20.97 4.68
CA TRP A 241 -12.65 20.50 6.06
C TRP A 241 -12.86 18.99 6.17
N SER A 242 -13.73 18.40 5.34
CA SER A 242 -13.98 16.96 5.39
C SER A 242 -12.74 16.16 5.00
N VAL A 243 -11.99 16.62 3.99
CA VAL A 243 -10.76 15.95 3.53
C VAL A 243 -9.62 16.16 4.54
N MET A 244 -9.43 17.38 5.04
CA MET A 244 -8.34 17.67 5.98
C MET A 244 -8.55 16.97 7.33
N ILE A 245 -9.72 17.14 7.96
CA ILE A 245 -9.98 16.58 9.29
C ILE A 245 -10.25 15.08 9.18
N GLY A 246 -11.24 14.70 8.35
CA GLY A 246 -11.63 13.30 8.17
C GLY A 246 -10.50 12.46 7.57
N GLY A 247 -9.82 12.99 6.55
CA GLY A 247 -8.66 12.31 5.95
C GLY A 247 -7.48 12.17 6.91
N THR A 248 -7.20 13.16 7.77
CA THR A 248 -6.10 13.04 8.74
C THR A 248 -6.42 11.99 9.80
N ILE A 249 -7.64 12.00 10.34
CA ILE A 249 -8.08 11.01 11.34
C ILE A 249 -8.06 9.61 10.73
N TYR A 250 -8.60 9.45 9.52
CA TYR A 250 -8.62 8.18 8.81
C TYR A 250 -7.20 7.66 8.53
N SER A 251 -6.34 8.50 7.95
CA SER A 251 -4.97 8.11 7.61
C SER A 251 -4.13 7.80 8.86
N THR A 252 -4.32 8.55 9.95
CA THR A 252 -3.69 8.25 11.24
C THR A 252 -4.17 6.90 11.77
N SER A 253 -5.46 6.59 11.64
CA SER A 253 -5.99 5.31 12.06
C SER A 253 -5.38 4.14 11.28
N LEU A 254 -5.15 4.30 9.97
CA LEU A 254 -4.48 3.30 9.14
C LEU A 254 -3.02 3.10 9.60
N LEU A 255 -2.27 4.18 9.79
CA LEU A 255 -0.85 4.11 10.18
C LEU A 255 -0.64 3.58 11.61
N CYS A 256 -1.60 3.80 12.51
CA CYS A 256 -1.47 3.42 13.92
C CYS A 256 -2.09 2.07 14.27
N PHE A 257 -3.21 1.68 13.66
CA PHE A 257 -3.98 0.49 14.08
C PHE A 257 -3.85 -0.69 13.13
N LEU A 258 -3.31 -0.51 11.93
CA LEU A 258 -2.95 -1.63 11.07
C LEU A 258 -1.67 -2.29 11.57
N GLN A 259 -1.79 -3.57 11.91
CA GLN A 259 -0.66 -4.39 12.34
C GLN A 259 0.49 -4.37 11.32
N THR A 260 0.18 -4.40 10.03
CA THR A 260 1.16 -4.37 8.93
C THR A 260 2.01 -3.08 8.92
N GLN A 261 1.44 -1.96 9.35
CA GLN A 261 2.17 -0.67 9.42
C GLN A 261 3.02 -0.61 10.68
N ALA A 262 2.45 -0.88 11.85
CA ALA A 262 3.23 -0.74 13.08
C ALA A 262 4.34 -1.77 13.24
N GLN A 263 4.20 -2.94 12.63
CA GLN A 263 5.25 -3.96 12.62
C GLN A 263 6.54 -3.43 11.94
N ARG A 264 6.42 -2.57 10.92
CA ARG A 264 7.57 -1.94 10.24
C ARG A 264 8.30 -0.93 11.12
N TYR A 265 7.61 -0.20 11.98
CA TYR A 265 8.27 0.71 12.95
C TYR A 265 9.18 -0.04 13.94
N MET A 266 8.90 -1.33 14.18
CA MET A 266 9.70 -2.20 15.03
C MET A 266 10.89 -2.85 14.29
N CYS A 267 10.94 -2.73 12.95
CA CYS A 267 11.99 -3.36 12.13
C CYS A 267 13.29 -2.56 12.07
N VAL A 268 13.29 -1.29 12.51
CA VAL A 268 14.46 -0.39 12.47
C VAL A 268 15.14 -0.26 13.83
N LYS A 269 16.43 0.11 13.83
CA LYS A 269 17.30 0.07 15.01
C LYS A 269 16.84 0.98 16.15
N THR A 270 16.58 2.26 15.87
CA THR A 270 16.30 3.24 16.92
C THR A 270 14.94 3.91 16.74
N THR A 271 14.34 4.39 17.84
CA THR A 271 13.07 5.13 17.77
C THR A 271 13.17 6.34 16.86
N ARG A 272 14.31 7.05 16.90
CA ARG A 272 14.56 8.19 16.02
C ARG A 272 14.59 7.79 14.55
N ASP A 273 15.09 6.60 14.23
CA ASP A 273 15.08 6.09 12.86
C ASP A 273 13.70 5.61 12.41
N ALA A 274 12.83 5.21 13.33
CA ALA A 274 11.42 4.92 13.03
C ALA A 274 10.57 6.19 12.86
N GLN A 275 11.04 7.33 13.39
CA GLN A 275 10.36 8.63 13.28
C GLN A 275 10.71 9.38 12.00
N LYS A 276 11.89 9.12 11.45
CA LYS A 276 12.35 9.63 10.16
C LYS A 276 11.63 8.92 9.02
#